data_AF-A0A2N6CZ68-F1
#
_entry.id   AF-A0A2N6CZ68-F1
#
_cell.length_a   1.000
_cell.length_b   1.000
_cell.length_c   1.000
_cell.angle_alpha   90.00
_cell.angle_beta   90.00
_cell.angle_gamma   90.00
#
_symmetry.space_group_name_H-M   'P 1'
#
loop_
_entity.id
_entity.type
_entity.pdbx_description
1 polymer ?
#
loop_
_entity_poly.entity_id
_entity_poly.type
_entity_poly.pdbx_seq_one_letter_code
_entity_poly.pdbx_strand_id
1 'polypeptide(L)'
;MKWICWLCLLLLSGCQQPLARNDAPVRVTEAAVDTSGGALRNLIDFSNRFQVHTRQDQLILCGEMRQSLSRDGDLWTGWYLATAISQVEGCGEPEEAITLINHLLEQRFVSRETGWLAYYQISLLQRQQRQRQQLSKAVAEQRRLEERLAQVAEAKRLLENQLRDLKHIETSINQRLDEKQQGTNPTVTKPAGATGR
;
A
#
# COMPACT_ATOMS: atom_id res chain seq x y z
N MET A 1 19.98 -29.15 -17.94
CA MET A 1 18.99 -28.05 -17.96
C MET A 1 17.68 -28.48 -18.65
N LYS A 2 16.88 -29.37 -18.04
CA LYS A 2 15.59 -29.83 -18.63
C LYS A 2 14.44 -30.01 -17.62
N TRP A 3 14.62 -29.57 -16.37
CA TRP A 3 13.69 -29.89 -15.27
C TRP A 3 12.94 -28.68 -14.69
N ILE A 4 13.08 -27.49 -15.29
CA ILE A 4 12.45 -26.25 -14.76
C ILE A 4 11.07 -26.01 -15.40
N CYS A 5 10.76 -26.63 -16.55
CA CYS A 5 9.53 -26.35 -17.30
C CYS A 5 8.27 -27.03 -16.72
N TRP A 6 8.42 -28.04 -15.84
CA TRP A 6 7.28 -28.78 -15.28
C TRP A 6 6.68 -28.15 -14.02
N LEU A 7 7.42 -27.32 -13.29
CA LEU A 7 6.92 -26.63 -12.09
C LEU A 7 5.98 -25.46 -12.43
N CYS A 8 6.09 -24.87 -13.61
CA CYS A 8 5.18 -23.78 -14.03
C CYS A 8 3.79 -24.29 -14.46
N LEU A 9 3.64 -25.56 -14.84
CA LEU A 9 2.36 -26.12 -15.29
C LEU A 9 1.44 -26.57 -14.13
N LEU A 10 2.00 -26.82 -12.94
CA LEU A 10 1.22 -27.24 -11.75
C LEU A 10 0.59 -26.08 -10.96
N LEU A 11 1.02 -24.83 -11.20
CA LEU A 11 0.47 -23.65 -10.51
C LEU A 11 -0.75 -23.03 -11.22
N LEU A 12 -1.12 -23.53 -12.42
CA LEU A 12 -2.22 -23.01 -13.23
C LEU A 12 -3.53 -23.82 -13.10
N SER A 13 -3.55 -24.93 -12.37
CA SER A 13 -4.73 -25.80 -12.21
C SER A 13 -5.62 -25.47 -11.01
N GLY A 14 -5.41 -24.33 -10.33
CA GLY A 14 -6.10 -23.98 -9.09
C GLY A 14 -7.45 -23.25 -9.22
N CYS A 15 -7.93 -22.91 -10.43
CA CYS A 15 -9.11 -22.07 -10.61
C CYS A 15 -10.26 -22.76 -11.35
N GLN A 16 -10.70 -23.94 -10.93
CA GLN A 16 -12.01 -24.47 -11.33
C GLN A 16 -12.70 -25.14 -10.15
N GLN A 17 -13.51 -24.38 -9.41
CA GLN A 17 -14.56 -24.95 -8.57
C GLN A 17 -15.88 -24.92 -9.36
N PRO A 18 -16.60 -26.05 -9.48
CA PRO A 18 -17.89 -26.08 -10.16
C PRO A 18 -18.96 -25.43 -9.26
N LEU A 19 -19.70 -24.46 -9.82
CA LEU A 19 -20.87 -23.84 -9.21
C LEU A 19 -22.01 -24.86 -9.11
N ALA A 20 -22.35 -25.29 -7.89
CA ALA A 20 -23.56 -26.05 -7.63
C ALA A 20 -24.79 -25.14 -7.78
N ARG A 21 -25.65 -25.47 -8.74
CA ARG A 21 -26.89 -24.78 -9.10
C ARG A 21 -28.03 -25.28 -8.20
N ASN A 22 -28.48 -24.45 -7.26
CA ASN A 22 -29.76 -24.65 -6.58
C ASN A 22 -30.83 -23.87 -7.35
N ASP A 23 -31.66 -24.60 -8.12
CA ASP A 23 -32.84 -24.05 -8.79
C ASP A 23 -34.02 -24.05 -7.82
N ALA A 24 -34.48 -22.86 -7.43
CA ALA A 24 -35.83 -22.65 -6.90
C ALA A 24 -36.53 -21.62 -7.80
N PRO A 25 -37.73 -21.91 -8.34
CA PRO A 25 -38.39 -21.02 -9.29
C PRO A 25 -39.08 -19.88 -8.56
N VAL A 26 -38.54 -18.66 -8.68
CA VAL A 26 -39.20 -17.43 -8.22
C VAL A 26 -39.90 -16.81 -9.43
N ARG A 27 -41.23 -16.66 -9.33
CA ARG A 27 -42.07 -16.01 -10.33
C ARG A 27 -41.63 -14.55 -10.53
N VAL A 28 -41.38 -14.16 -11.78
CA VAL A 28 -41.00 -12.81 -12.20
C VAL A 28 -42.25 -12.11 -12.75
N THR A 29 -42.61 -10.98 -12.16
CA THR A 29 -43.53 -10.01 -12.74
C THR A 29 -42.80 -9.23 -13.83
N GLU A 30 -43.37 -9.22 -15.03
CA GLU A 30 -42.87 -8.57 -16.24
C GLU A 30 -42.84 -7.03 -16.09
N ALA A 31 -41.71 -6.49 -15.66
CA ALA A 31 -41.18 -5.30 -16.29
C ALA A 31 -40.20 -5.79 -17.36
N ALA A 32 -40.17 -5.16 -18.54
CA ALA A 32 -39.35 -5.60 -19.67
C ALA A 32 -37.86 -5.63 -19.32
N VAL A 33 -37.40 -6.76 -18.79
CA VAL A 33 -36.01 -7.10 -18.58
C VAL A 33 -35.43 -7.37 -19.96
N ASP A 34 -34.45 -6.58 -20.38
CA ASP A 34 -33.64 -6.91 -21.55
C ASP A 34 -32.83 -8.17 -21.22
N THR A 35 -33.43 -9.32 -21.54
CA THR A 35 -33.01 -10.68 -21.16
C THR A 35 -31.83 -11.19 -21.99
N SER A 36 -31.20 -10.32 -22.77
CA SER A 36 -30.45 -10.73 -23.96
C SER A 36 -28.98 -10.32 -24.01
N GLY A 37 -28.24 -10.22 -22.89
CA GLY A 37 -26.79 -9.96 -22.92
C GLY A 37 -26.33 -8.62 -23.55
N GLY A 38 -27.25 -7.85 -24.15
CA GLY A 38 -27.03 -6.52 -24.71
C GLY A 38 -26.62 -5.53 -23.64
N ALA A 39 -27.25 -5.63 -22.46
CA ALA A 39 -26.88 -4.88 -21.26
C ALA A 39 -25.39 -4.99 -20.91
N LEU A 40 -24.89 -6.22 -20.77
CA LEU A 40 -23.48 -6.47 -20.47
C LEU A 40 -22.58 -5.98 -21.62
N ARG A 41 -22.97 -6.23 -22.87
CA ARG A 41 -22.19 -5.81 -24.04
C ARG A 41 -22.07 -4.29 -24.12
N ASN A 42 -23.12 -3.55 -23.80
CA ASN A 42 -23.11 -2.09 -23.74
C ASN A 42 -22.16 -1.58 -22.65
N LEU A 43 -22.13 -2.22 -21.48
CA LEU A 43 -21.19 -1.85 -20.40
C LEU A 43 -19.73 -2.13 -20.78
N ILE A 44 -19.47 -3.26 -21.45
CA ILE A 44 -18.13 -3.58 -21.96
C ILE A 44 -17.70 -2.57 -23.02
N ASP A 45 -18.57 -2.27 -23.97
CA ASP A 45 -18.29 -1.31 -25.04
C ASP A 45 -18.07 0.11 -24.50
N PHE A 46 -18.90 0.53 -23.55
CA PHE A 46 -18.69 1.77 -22.81
C PHE A 46 -17.34 1.76 -22.07
N SER A 47 -17.02 0.69 -21.35
CA SER A 47 -15.76 0.57 -20.61
C SER A 47 -14.55 0.74 -21.53
N ASN A 48 -14.58 0.13 -22.71
CA ASN A 48 -13.50 0.24 -23.70
C ASN A 48 -13.38 1.67 -24.23
N ARG A 49 -14.50 2.31 -24.57
CA ARG A 49 -14.50 3.72 -25.04
C ARG A 49 -14.00 4.67 -23.94
N PHE A 50 -14.43 4.46 -22.71
CA PHE A 50 -14.02 5.25 -21.54
C PHE A 50 -12.50 5.22 -21.33
N GLN A 51 -11.86 4.06 -21.51
CA GLN A 51 -10.41 3.89 -21.33
C GLN A 51 -9.57 4.64 -22.37
N VAL A 52 -10.12 4.92 -23.54
CA VAL A 52 -9.41 5.64 -24.61
C VAL A 52 -9.35 7.15 -24.33
N HIS A 53 -10.24 7.67 -23.48
CA HIS A 53 -10.26 9.09 -23.14
C HIS A 53 -9.06 9.49 -22.28
N THR A 54 -8.67 10.77 -22.40
CA THR A 54 -7.66 11.34 -21.51
C THR A 54 -8.20 11.40 -20.07
N ARG A 55 -7.29 11.46 -19.09
CA ARG A 55 -7.68 11.54 -17.68
C ARG A 55 -8.61 12.73 -17.40
N GLN A 56 -8.38 13.86 -18.04
CA GLN A 56 -9.22 15.06 -17.87
C GLN A 56 -10.62 14.84 -18.45
N ASP A 57 -10.72 14.27 -19.65
CA ASP A 57 -12.01 13.98 -20.29
C ASP A 57 -12.82 12.93 -19.51
N GLN A 58 -12.16 11.91 -18.97
CA GLN A 58 -12.78 10.92 -18.09
C GLN A 58 -13.44 11.56 -16.86
N LEU A 59 -12.74 12.53 -16.24
CA LEU A 59 -13.27 13.25 -15.07
C LEU A 59 -14.47 14.13 -15.45
N ILE A 60 -14.40 14.81 -16.60
CA ILE A 60 -15.51 15.62 -17.13
C ILE A 60 -16.73 14.74 -17.39
N LEU A 61 -16.57 13.65 -18.14
CA LEU A 61 -17.64 12.73 -18.48
C LEU A 61 -18.29 12.13 -17.22
N CYS A 62 -17.50 11.79 -16.20
CA CYS A 62 -18.08 11.35 -14.93
C CYS A 62 -18.79 12.45 -14.16
N GLY A 63 -18.34 13.70 -14.26
CA GLY A 63 -19.07 14.85 -13.72
C GLY A 63 -20.44 15.00 -14.39
N GLU A 64 -20.49 14.90 -15.71
CA GLU A 64 -21.72 14.96 -16.50
C GLU A 64 -22.67 13.80 -16.16
N MET A 65 -22.17 12.58 -16.08
CA MET A 65 -22.97 11.40 -15.69
C MET A 65 -23.52 11.52 -14.26
N ARG A 66 -22.74 12.01 -13.29
CA ARG A 66 -23.23 12.28 -11.93
C ARG A 66 -24.36 13.30 -11.94
N GLN A 67 -24.19 14.37 -12.70
CA GLN A 67 -25.19 15.43 -12.79
C GLN A 67 -26.47 14.93 -13.49
N SER A 68 -26.36 14.16 -14.57
CA SER A 68 -27.52 13.56 -15.23
C SER A 68 -28.22 12.56 -14.30
N LEU A 69 -27.48 11.67 -13.63
CA LEU A 69 -28.06 10.74 -12.66
C LEU A 69 -28.81 11.47 -11.54
N SER A 70 -28.28 12.57 -11.01
CA SER A 70 -28.96 13.35 -9.96
C SER A 70 -30.24 14.07 -10.43
N ARG A 71 -30.33 14.40 -11.72
CA ARG A 71 -31.47 15.12 -12.29
C ARG A 71 -32.55 14.16 -12.77
N ASP A 72 -32.14 13.15 -13.52
CA ASP A 72 -33.03 12.33 -14.35
C ASP A 72 -33.25 10.94 -13.72
N GLY A 73 -32.39 10.50 -12.80
CA GLY A 73 -32.50 9.20 -12.14
C GLY A 73 -32.32 8.00 -13.09
N ASP A 74 -31.73 8.21 -14.27
CA ASP A 74 -31.57 7.16 -15.27
C ASP A 74 -30.62 6.06 -14.78
N LEU A 75 -31.18 4.84 -14.68
CA LEU A 75 -30.46 3.66 -14.20
C LEU A 75 -29.29 3.29 -15.12
N TRP A 76 -29.42 3.48 -16.44
CA TRP A 76 -28.34 3.19 -17.38
C TRP A 76 -27.15 4.12 -17.19
N THR A 77 -27.40 5.41 -17.04
CA THR A 77 -26.39 6.40 -16.64
C THR A 77 -25.72 5.99 -15.33
N GLY A 78 -26.49 5.48 -14.37
CA GLY A 78 -25.94 4.90 -13.13
C GLY A 78 -24.99 3.72 -13.38
N TRP A 79 -25.36 2.77 -14.24
CA TRP A 79 -24.52 1.62 -14.56
C TRP A 79 -23.25 2.00 -15.33
N TYR A 80 -23.33 2.97 -16.25
CA TYR A 80 -22.15 3.50 -16.93
C TYR A 80 -21.22 4.24 -15.97
N LEU A 81 -21.77 5.09 -15.09
CA LEU A 81 -21.01 5.79 -14.06
C LEU A 81 -20.32 4.79 -13.11
N ALA A 82 -21.04 3.78 -12.62
CA ALA A 82 -20.47 2.72 -11.79
C ALA A 82 -19.32 2.00 -12.49
N THR A 83 -19.47 1.72 -13.78
CA THR A 83 -18.43 1.10 -14.62
C THR A 83 -17.21 2.00 -14.73
N ALA A 84 -17.42 3.30 -14.99
CA ALA A 84 -16.35 4.29 -15.11
C ALA A 84 -15.56 4.50 -13.81
N ILE A 85 -16.24 4.55 -12.66
CA ILE A 85 -15.59 4.67 -11.34
C ILE A 85 -14.77 3.41 -11.02
N SER A 86 -15.27 2.24 -11.41
CA SER A 86 -14.69 0.94 -11.06
C SER A 86 -13.39 0.58 -11.81
N GLN A 87 -12.96 1.40 -12.77
CA GLN A 87 -11.73 1.14 -13.54
C GLN A 87 -10.46 1.46 -12.75
N VAL A 88 -9.31 0.93 -13.21
CA VAL A 88 -7.98 1.17 -12.58
C VAL A 88 -7.65 2.66 -12.52
N GLU A 89 -7.89 3.37 -13.61
CA GLU A 89 -7.83 4.84 -13.69
C GLU A 89 -9.25 5.42 -13.69
N GLY A 90 -10.13 4.89 -12.85
CA GLY A 90 -11.50 5.35 -12.73
C GLY A 90 -11.62 6.77 -12.19
N CYS A 91 -12.79 7.37 -12.37
CA CYS A 91 -13.06 8.78 -12.04
C CYS A 91 -13.64 9.01 -10.64
N GLY A 92 -13.44 8.07 -9.71
CA GLY A 92 -13.97 8.15 -8.36
C GLY A 92 -13.34 7.12 -7.42
N GLU A 93 -13.85 7.06 -6.20
CA GLU A 93 -13.36 6.12 -5.19
C GLU A 93 -14.10 4.77 -5.26
N PRO A 94 -13.44 3.65 -4.90
CA PRO A 94 -14.07 2.34 -4.87
C PRO A 94 -15.36 2.28 -4.03
N GLU A 95 -15.43 3.05 -2.94
CA GLU A 95 -16.60 3.10 -2.05
C GLU A 95 -17.83 3.74 -2.72
N GLU A 96 -17.61 4.75 -3.58
CA GLU A 96 -18.64 5.37 -4.39
C GLU A 96 -19.24 4.34 -5.36
N ALA A 97 -18.37 3.61 -6.08
CA ALA A 97 -18.80 2.55 -6.99
C ALA A 97 -19.57 1.44 -6.26
N ILE A 98 -19.10 0.97 -5.11
CA ILE A 98 -19.78 -0.08 -4.33
C ILE A 98 -21.19 0.37 -3.94
N THR A 99 -21.31 1.59 -3.41
CA THR A 99 -22.59 2.14 -2.96
C THR A 99 -23.56 2.26 -4.14
N LEU A 100 -23.09 2.81 -5.27
CA LEU A 100 -23.89 2.98 -6.48
C LEU A 100 -24.33 1.63 -7.05
N ILE A 101 -23.42 0.65 -7.17
CA ILE A 101 -23.75 -0.68 -7.69
C ILE A 101 -24.79 -1.38 -6.80
N ASN A 102 -24.64 -1.34 -5.47
CA ASN A 102 -25.62 -1.92 -4.55
C ASN A 102 -27.02 -1.30 -4.76
N HIS A 103 -27.09 0.03 -4.86
CA HIS A 103 -28.36 0.71 -5.10
C HIS A 103 -28.99 0.31 -6.44
N LEU A 104 -28.18 0.21 -7.51
CA LEU A 104 -28.67 -0.20 -8.82
C LEU A 104 -29.12 -1.68 -8.87
N LEU A 105 -28.48 -2.56 -8.08
CA LEU A 105 -28.87 -3.96 -7.96
C LEU A 105 -30.24 -4.14 -7.27
N GLU A 106 -30.57 -3.29 -6.30
CA GLU A 106 -31.88 -3.31 -5.62
C GLU A 106 -33.03 -3.05 -6.59
N GLN A 107 -32.79 -2.25 -7.64
CA GLN A 107 -33.79 -1.91 -8.66
C GLN A 107 -34.08 -3.05 -9.65
N ARG A 108 -33.33 -4.17 -9.60
CA ARG A 108 -33.51 -5.36 -10.46
C ARG A 108 -33.62 -5.07 -11.98
N PHE A 109 -32.94 -4.02 -12.42
CA PHE A 109 -33.02 -3.52 -13.80
C PHE A 109 -32.22 -4.35 -14.81
N VAL A 110 -31.19 -5.06 -14.35
CA VAL A 110 -30.24 -5.77 -15.21
C VAL A 110 -30.45 -7.28 -15.22
N SER A 111 -29.91 -7.94 -16.24
CA SER A 111 -29.91 -9.41 -16.33
C SER A 111 -29.16 -10.06 -15.17
N ARG A 112 -29.42 -11.36 -14.95
CA ARG A 112 -28.76 -12.13 -13.88
C ARG A 112 -27.25 -12.18 -14.03
N GLU A 113 -26.75 -12.26 -15.26
CA GLU A 113 -25.33 -12.27 -15.60
C GLU A 113 -24.67 -10.93 -15.25
N THR A 114 -25.32 -9.83 -15.61
CA THR A 114 -24.86 -8.47 -15.29
C THR A 114 -24.86 -8.25 -13.78
N GLY A 115 -25.92 -8.72 -13.10
CA GLY A 115 -25.99 -8.67 -11.64
C GLY A 115 -24.89 -9.49 -10.96
N TRP A 116 -24.60 -10.69 -11.46
CA TRP A 116 -23.51 -11.51 -10.94
C TRP A 116 -22.13 -10.84 -11.11
N LEU A 117 -21.87 -10.26 -12.28
CA LEU A 117 -20.64 -9.50 -12.53
C LEU A 117 -20.51 -8.28 -11.61
N ALA A 118 -21.62 -7.59 -11.36
CA ALA A 118 -21.66 -6.47 -10.43
C ALA A 118 -21.29 -6.89 -9.00
N TYR A 119 -21.82 -8.01 -8.50
CA TYR A 119 -21.42 -8.56 -7.18
C TYR A 119 -19.94 -8.96 -7.14
N TYR A 120 -19.43 -9.53 -8.22
CA TYR A 120 -18.00 -9.84 -8.32
C TYR A 120 -17.14 -8.57 -8.30
N GLN A 121 -17.55 -7.53 -9.03
CA GLN A 121 -16.88 -6.24 -9.05
C GLN A 121 -16.84 -5.60 -7.66
N ILE A 122 -17.94 -5.62 -6.91
CA ILE A 122 -17.99 -5.16 -5.51
C ILE A 122 -16.94 -5.89 -4.67
N SER A 123 -16.86 -7.22 -4.80
CA SER A 123 -15.90 -8.04 -4.04
C SER A 123 -14.45 -7.67 -4.34
N LEU A 124 -14.14 -7.37 -5.61
CA LEU A 124 -12.83 -6.88 -6.03
C LEU A 124 -12.51 -5.50 -5.44
N LEU A 125 -13.45 -4.55 -5.53
CA LEU A 125 -13.28 -3.20 -4.98
C LEU A 125 -13.06 -3.23 -3.46
N GLN A 126 -13.82 -4.05 -2.72
CA GLN A 126 -13.63 -4.24 -1.28
C GLN A 126 -12.27 -4.86 -0.95
N ARG A 127 -11.76 -5.77 -1.79
CA ARG A 127 -10.42 -6.34 -1.62
C ARG A 127 -9.34 -5.28 -1.84
N GLN A 128 -9.49 -4.45 -2.88
CA GLN A 128 -8.58 -3.35 -3.16
C GLN A 128 -8.54 -2.34 -2.00
N GLN A 129 -9.70 -1.99 -1.43
CA GLN A 129 -9.78 -1.09 -0.27
C GLN A 129 -9.01 -1.65 0.95
N ARG A 130 -9.19 -2.94 1.26
CA ARG A 130 -8.44 -3.61 2.33
C ARG A 130 -6.93 -3.62 2.07
N GLN A 131 -6.52 -3.87 0.84
CA GLN A 131 -5.10 -3.83 0.46
C GLN A 131 -4.51 -2.42 0.60
N ARG A 132 -5.23 -1.37 0.20
CA ARG A 132 -4.80 0.03 0.41
C ARG A 132 -4.63 0.35 1.89
N GLN A 133 -5.54 -0.11 2.75
CA GLN A 133 -5.42 0.07 4.21
C GLN A 133 -4.24 -0.71 4.82
N GLN A 134 -3.94 -1.90 4.31
CA GLN A 134 -2.77 -2.67 4.76
C GLN A 134 -1.48 -1.99 4.31
N LEU A 135 -1.43 -1.49 3.08
CA LEU A 135 -0.29 -0.77 2.55
C LEU A 135 -0.02 0.52 3.34
N SER A 136 -1.06 1.30 3.66
CA SER A 136 -0.88 2.53 4.45
C SER A 136 -0.34 2.24 5.86
N LYS A 137 -0.79 1.15 6.50
CA LYS A 137 -0.23 0.68 7.78
C LYS A 137 1.23 0.28 7.65
N ALA A 138 1.58 -0.50 6.63
CA ALA A 138 2.96 -0.93 6.39
C ALA A 138 3.90 0.27 6.15
N VAL A 139 3.45 1.27 5.37
CA VAL A 139 4.21 2.51 5.15
C VAL A 139 4.41 3.30 6.45
N ALA A 140 3.38 3.38 7.30
CA ALA A 140 3.50 4.04 8.60
C ALA A 140 4.47 3.30 9.55
N GLU A 141 4.46 1.97 9.54
CA GLU A 141 5.41 1.15 10.29
C GLU A 141 6.83 1.31 9.78
N GLN A 142 7.02 1.33 8.45
CA GLN A 142 8.32 1.58 7.83
C GLN A 142 8.91 2.92 8.29
N ARG A 143 8.13 4.00 8.25
CA ARG A 143 8.60 5.33 8.72
C ARG A 143 9.02 5.30 10.19
N ARG A 144 8.25 4.64 11.06
CA ARG A 144 8.59 4.49 12.48
C ARG A 144 9.89 3.69 12.68
N LEU A 145 10.13 2.68 11.85
CA LEU A 145 11.38 1.91 11.90
C LEU A 145 12.57 2.72 11.40
N GLU A 146 12.41 3.52 10.35
CA GLU A 146 13.43 4.45 9.85
C GLU A 146 13.82 5.48 10.93
N GLU A 147 12.85 6.06 11.64
CA GLU A 147 13.10 6.97 12.76
C GLU A 147 13.88 6.29 13.90
N ARG A 148 13.51 5.06 14.27
CA ARG A 148 14.22 4.28 15.30
C ARG A 148 15.65 3.95 14.87
N LEU A 149 15.86 3.59 13.60
CA LEU A 149 17.19 3.35 13.06
C LEU A 149 18.06 4.61 13.15
N ALA A 150 17.50 5.78 12.83
CA ALA A 150 18.20 7.06 12.97
C ALA A 150 18.59 7.35 14.44
N GLN A 151 17.67 7.11 15.38
CA GLN A 151 17.96 7.28 16.82
C GLN A 151 19.07 6.33 17.30
N VAL A 152 19.03 5.07 16.90
CA VAL A 152 20.05 4.08 17.25
C VAL A 152 21.40 4.44 16.63
N ALA A 153 21.41 4.95 15.40
CA ALA A 153 22.63 5.41 14.75
C ALA A 153 23.28 6.59 15.50
N GLU A 154 22.47 7.55 15.97
CA GLU A 154 23.00 8.67 16.77
C GLU A 154 23.50 8.21 18.14
N ALA A 155 22.78 7.32 18.81
CA ALA A 155 23.23 6.74 20.07
C ALA A 155 24.54 5.97 19.91
N LYS A 156 24.70 5.20 18.82
CA LYS A 156 25.95 4.52 18.49
C LYS A 156 27.09 5.53 18.30
N ARG A 157 26.86 6.62 17.55
CA ARG A 157 27.86 7.67 17.35
C ARG A 157 28.30 8.32 18.66
N LEU A 158 27.35 8.59 19.55
CA LEU A 158 27.64 9.12 20.89
C LEU A 158 28.51 8.15 21.71
N LEU A 159 28.14 6.87 21.74
CA LEU A 159 28.90 5.84 22.46
C LEU A 159 30.31 5.65 21.88
N GLU A 160 30.47 5.68 20.56
CA GLU A 160 31.79 5.61 19.90
C GLU A 160 32.68 6.81 20.27
N ASN A 161 32.10 8.00 20.39
CA ASN A 161 32.82 9.19 20.85
C ASN A 161 33.21 9.06 22.34
N GLN A 162 32.29 8.63 23.21
CA GLN A 162 32.59 8.40 24.63
C GLN A 162 33.68 7.34 24.83
N LEU A 163 33.67 6.27 24.04
CA LEU A 163 34.71 5.24 24.08
C LEU A 163 36.08 5.82 23.69
N ARG A 164 36.12 6.71 22.68
CA ARG A 164 37.35 7.38 22.26
C ARG A 164 37.89 8.30 23.34
N ASP A 165 37.01 9.07 23.98
CA ASP A 165 37.38 9.97 25.08
C ASP A 165 37.92 9.19 26.28
N LEU A 166 37.27 8.09 26.66
CA LEU A 166 37.73 7.19 27.73
C LEU A 166 39.12 6.62 27.43
N LYS A 167 39.38 6.22 26.17
CA LYS A 167 40.70 5.73 25.74
C LYS A 167 41.77 6.83 25.80
N HIS A 168 41.42 8.08 25.49
CA HIS A 168 42.32 9.22 25.66
C HIS A 168 42.65 9.49 27.13
N ILE A 169 41.65 9.38 28.01
CA ILE A 169 41.86 9.52 29.46
C ILE A 169 42.76 8.39 29.98
N GLU A 170 42.50 7.14 29.60
CA GLU A 170 43.31 5.97 29.99
C GLU A 170 44.78 6.15 29.55
N THR A 171 45.00 6.51 28.29
CA THR A 171 46.36 6.75 27.77
C THR A 171 47.07 7.90 28.49
N SER A 172 46.36 8.99 28.79
CA SER A 172 46.92 10.12 29.57
C SER A 172 47.28 9.73 31.00
N ILE A 173 46.45 8.92 31.66
CA ILE A 173 46.72 8.39 33.01
C ILE A 173 47.97 7.51 32.99
N ASN A 174 48.07 6.58 32.03
CA ASN A 174 49.21 5.68 31.90
C ASN A 174 50.51 6.43 31.62
N GLN A 175 50.49 7.45 30.75
CA GLN A 175 51.67 8.31 30.52
C GLN A 175 52.14 9.01 31.79
N ARG A 176 51.22 9.58 32.58
CA ARG A 176 51.56 10.23 33.86
C ARG A 176 52.10 9.26 34.91
N LEU A 177 51.65 8.01 34.89
CA LEU A 177 52.16 6.95 35.76
C LEU A 177 53.59 6.55 35.38
N ASP A 178 53.86 6.39 34.09
CA ASP A 178 55.19 6.08 33.56
C ASP A 178 56.19 7.21 33.86
N GLU A 179 55.78 8.47 33.69
CA GLU A 179 56.59 9.65 34.05
C GLU A 179 56.93 9.69 35.55
N LYS A 180 55.99 9.32 36.43
CA LYS A 180 56.23 9.24 37.88
C LYS A 180 57.16 8.09 38.25
N GLN A 181 57.09 6.96 37.56
CA GLN A 181 57.98 5.82 37.77
C GLN A 181 59.41 6.07 37.26
N GLN A 182 59.57 6.89 36.22
CA GLN A 182 60.88 7.33 35.73
C GLN A 182 61.47 8.51 36.52
N GLY A 183 60.63 9.30 37.21
CA GLY A 183 61.04 10.45 38.03
C GLY A 183 61.61 10.14 39.41
N THR A 184 61.63 8.89 39.87
CA THR A 184 62.28 8.50 41.12
C THR A 184 63.74 8.10 40.91
N ASN A 185 64.60 9.08 40.66
CA ASN A 185 66.03 8.97 40.96
C ASN A 185 66.43 10.23 41.74
N PRO A 186 66.56 10.17 43.08
CA PRO A 186 66.89 11.34 43.88
C PRO A 186 68.39 11.57 43.79
N THR A 187 68.85 12.40 42.86
CA THR A 187 70.19 12.96 42.97
C THR A 187 70.14 14.10 43.98
N VAL A 188 70.32 13.75 45.26
CA VAL A 188 70.59 14.70 46.34
C VAL A 188 71.97 15.29 46.09
N THR A 189 72.04 16.42 45.40
CA THR A 189 73.24 17.26 45.37
C THR A 189 73.33 18.06 46.67
N LYS A 190 74.12 17.53 47.60
CA LYS A 190 74.62 18.19 48.81
C LYS A 190 75.46 19.43 48.40
N PRO A 191 75.19 20.64 48.91
CA PRO A 191 76.12 21.74 48.71
C PRO A 191 77.36 21.51 49.59
N ALA A 192 78.51 21.37 48.93
CA ALA A 192 79.81 21.33 49.58
C ALA A 192 80.10 22.69 50.23
N GLY A 193 80.52 22.68 51.48
CA GLY A 193 80.95 23.86 52.21
C GLY A 193 82.15 24.52 51.55
N ALA A 194 82.13 25.84 51.48
CA ALA A 194 83.28 26.66 51.18
C ALA A 194 83.77 27.32 52.49
N THR A 195 84.70 26.63 53.14
CA THR A 195 85.72 27.24 54.02
C THR A 195 86.75 27.97 53.15
N GLY A 196 87.09 29.22 53.47
CA GLY A 196 88.28 29.83 52.87
C GLY A 196 88.44 31.34 53.07
N ARG A 197 89.08 31.69 54.18
CA ARG A 197 89.91 32.88 54.51
C ARG A 197 89.33 34.29 54.35
#